data_AF-A0A2R7P8X7-F1
#
_entry.id   AF-A0A2R7P8X7-F1
#
_cell.length_a   1.000
_cell.length_b   1.000
_cell.length_c   1.000
_cell.angle_alpha   90.00
_cell.angle_beta   90.00
_cell.angle_gamma   90.00
#
_symmetry.space_group_name_H-M   'P 1'
#
loop_
_entity.id
_entity.type
_entity.pdbx_description
1 polymer ?
#
loop_
_entity_poly.entity_id
_entity_poly.type
_entity_poly.pdbx_seq_one_letter_code
_entity_poly.pdbx_strand_id
1 'polypeptide(L)'
;MATGATAEAFASPLELSIARVAHEVNKAYCESIGDMTQTNWEDAPQWQRDSAVKGVQLHLRDPNLGVSASHDAWMREKLDTGWTYGPLKDPVKKEHPCIVPYADLPAEQKAKDFIFRGVVHAIAREQAR
;
A
#
# COMPACT_ATOMS: atom_id res chain seq x y z
N MET A 1 16.22 0.75 21.76
CA MET A 1 15.89 0.78 20.32
C MET A 1 14.64 1.61 20.18
N ALA A 2 14.65 2.64 19.33
CA ALA A 2 13.53 3.58 19.25
C ALA A 2 12.24 2.82 18.93
N THR A 3 11.33 2.78 19.91
CA THR A 3 9.92 2.48 19.70
C THR A 3 9.35 3.65 18.91
N GLY A 4 9.69 3.72 17.63
CA GLY A 4 9.11 4.69 16.70
C GLY A 4 7.63 4.35 16.60
N ALA A 5 6.77 5.28 17.02
CA ALA A 5 5.34 5.10 16.90
C ALA A 5 4.95 4.86 15.43
N THR A 6 4.03 3.92 15.22
CA THR A 6 3.66 3.39 13.91
C THR A 6 2.82 4.42 13.15
N ALA A 7 2.78 4.33 11.81
CA ALA A 7 1.93 5.23 11.02
C ALA A 7 0.45 5.09 11.42
N GLU A 8 0.03 3.85 11.71
CA GLU A 8 -1.30 3.55 12.24
C GLU A 8 -1.60 4.29 13.56
N ALA A 9 -0.62 4.47 14.45
CA ALA A 9 -0.82 5.10 15.76
C ALA A 9 -1.15 6.61 15.67
N PHE A 10 -0.77 7.27 14.57
CA PHE A 10 -1.06 8.69 14.34
C PHE A 10 -2.15 8.93 13.30
N ALA A 11 -2.72 7.86 12.73
CA ALA A 11 -3.77 7.98 11.75
C ALA A 11 -5.04 8.55 12.38
N SER A 12 -5.71 9.46 11.67
CA SER A 12 -7.07 9.86 12.06
C SER A 12 -8.03 8.66 11.96
N PRO A 13 -9.18 8.67 12.65
CA PRO A 13 -10.18 7.62 12.50
C PRO A 13 -10.61 7.38 11.05
N LEU A 14 -10.73 8.47 10.27
CA LEU A 14 -11.07 8.40 8.85
C LEU A 14 -9.95 7.74 8.02
N GLU A 15 -8.69 8.14 8.24
CA GLU A 15 -7.53 7.54 7.56
C GLU A 15 -7.45 6.03 7.83
N LEU A 16 -7.66 5.63 9.09
CA LEU A 16 -7.64 4.23 9.48
C LEU A 16 -8.79 3.43 8.86
N SER A 17 -10.01 3.99 8.83
CA SER A 17 -11.16 3.38 8.16
C SER A 17 -10.90 3.18 6.66
N ILE A 18 -10.38 4.21 5.97
CA ILE A 18 -10.06 4.10 4.55
C ILE A 18 -8.95 3.06 4.32
N ALA A 19 -7.91 3.03 5.16
CA ALA A 19 -6.79 2.09 5.03
C ALA A 19 -7.27 0.63 5.18
N ARG A 20 -8.15 0.37 6.15
CA ARG A 20 -8.81 -0.93 6.34
C ARG A 20 -9.58 -1.37 5.09
N VAL A 21 -10.44 -0.51 4.57
CA VAL A 21 -11.24 -0.83 3.37
C VAL A 21 -10.33 -1.02 2.14
N ALA A 22 -9.36 -0.13 1.92
CA ALA A 22 -8.45 -0.23 0.78
C ALA A 22 -7.60 -1.50 0.81
N HIS A 23 -7.14 -1.93 2.00
CA HIS A 23 -6.45 -3.21 2.19
C HIS A 23 -7.34 -4.40 1.84
N GLU A 24 -8.55 -4.46 2.39
CA GLU A 24 -9.48 -5.57 2.14
C GLU A 24 -9.88 -5.68 0.66
N VAL A 25 -10.10 -4.55 -0.02
CA VAL A 25 -10.41 -4.54 -1.46
C VAL A 25 -9.21 -4.99 -2.29
N ASN A 26 -7.99 -4.54 -1.96
CA ASN A 26 -6.78 -5.00 -2.65
C ASN A 26 -6.51 -6.49 -2.41
N LYS A 27 -6.76 -6.98 -1.19
CA LYS A 27 -6.68 -8.40 -0.87
C LYS A 27 -7.67 -9.19 -1.72
N ALA A 28 -8.93 -8.78 -1.77
CA ALA A 28 -9.95 -9.44 -2.59
C ALA A 28 -9.55 -9.48 -4.08
N TYR A 29 -8.95 -8.41 -4.59
CA TYR A 29 -8.37 -8.41 -5.93
C TYR A 29 -7.23 -9.43 -6.09
N CYS A 30 -6.30 -9.49 -5.15
CA CYS A 30 -5.20 -10.47 -5.18
C CYS A 30 -5.74 -11.92 -5.15
N GLU A 31 -6.71 -12.21 -4.28
CA GLU A 31 -7.35 -13.52 -4.21
C GLU A 31 -8.04 -13.90 -5.52
N SER A 32 -8.67 -12.93 -6.20
CA SER A 32 -9.33 -13.15 -7.51
C SER A 32 -8.37 -13.56 -8.63
N ILE A 33 -7.08 -13.24 -8.51
CA ILE A 33 -6.03 -13.62 -9.47
C ILE A 33 -5.15 -14.77 -8.95
N GLY A 34 -5.56 -15.43 -7.85
CA GLY A 34 -4.86 -16.58 -7.27
C GLY A 34 -3.73 -16.23 -6.30
N ASP A 35 -3.55 -14.97 -5.94
CA ASP A 35 -2.60 -14.53 -4.91
C ASP A 35 -3.26 -14.51 -3.52
N MET A 36 -3.04 -15.58 -2.76
CA MET A 36 -3.54 -15.74 -1.39
C MET A 36 -2.54 -15.28 -0.32
N THR A 37 -1.52 -14.49 -0.67
CA THR A 37 -0.43 -14.14 0.26
C THR A 37 -0.81 -13.04 1.27
N GLN A 38 -1.90 -12.30 1.03
CA GLN A 38 -2.36 -11.25 1.93
C GLN A 38 -3.39 -11.77 2.93
N THR A 39 -3.15 -11.50 4.21
CA THR A 39 -4.08 -11.79 5.31
C THR A 39 -5.11 -10.67 5.46
N ASN A 40 -6.21 -10.94 6.17
CA ASN A 40 -7.17 -9.91 6.58
C ASN A 40 -6.47 -8.83 7.43
N TRP A 41 -7.06 -7.63 7.50
CA TRP A 41 -6.47 -6.48 8.18
C TRP A 41 -6.07 -6.77 9.62
N GLU A 42 -6.92 -7.45 10.39
CA GLU A 42 -6.67 -7.71 11.83
C GLU A 42 -5.48 -8.65 12.07
N ASP A 43 -5.18 -9.50 11.07
CA ASP A 43 -4.06 -10.45 11.11
C ASP A 43 -2.83 -9.90 10.37
N ALA A 44 -2.95 -8.74 9.71
CA ALA A 44 -1.90 -8.17 8.90
C ALA A 44 -0.75 -7.66 9.80
N PRO A 45 0.52 -7.98 9.45
CA PRO A 45 1.66 -7.49 10.21
C PRO A 45 1.71 -5.97 10.20
N GLN A 46 2.23 -5.37 11.28
CA GLN A 46 2.22 -3.92 11.48
C GLN A 46 2.76 -3.13 10.28
N TRP A 47 3.85 -3.59 9.67
CA TRP A 47 4.45 -2.92 8.52
C TRP A 47 3.51 -2.85 7.30
N GLN A 48 2.60 -3.82 7.14
CA GLN A 48 1.64 -3.84 6.05
C GLN A 48 0.50 -2.85 6.31
N ARG A 49 -0.02 -2.82 7.54
CA ARG A 49 -1.00 -1.82 7.99
C ARG A 49 -0.44 -0.40 7.87
N ASP A 50 0.79 -0.18 8.32
CA ASP A 50 1.48 1.10 8.19
C ASP A 50 1.67 1.51 6.73
N SER A 51 2.01 0.57 5.84
CA SER A 51 2.13 0.84 4.40
C SER A 51 0.79 1.29 3.80
N ALA A 52 -0.32 0.66 4.19
CA ALA A 52 -1.64 1.06 3.73
C ALA A 52 -1.99 2.46 4.25
N VAL A 53 -1.79 2.73 5.55
CA VAL A 53 -2.05 4.05 6.15
C VAL A 53 -1.25 5.16 5.45
N LYS A 54 0.05 4.94 5.21
CA LYS A 54 0.90 5.91 4.47
C LYS A 54 0.38 6.17 3.06
N GLY A 55 -0.09 5.13 2.36
CA GLY A 55 -0.70 5.25 1.03
C GLY A 55 -1.99 6.08 1.06
N VAL A 56 -2.84 5.89 2.07
CA VAL A 56 -4.04 6.71 2.28
C VAL A 56 -3.65 8.17 2.52
N GLN A 57 -2.76 8.43 3.47
CA GLN A 57 -2.29 9.77 3.81
C GLN A 57 -1.70 10.49 2.60
N LEU A 58 -0.93 9.78 1.77
CA LEU A 58 -0.37 10.32 0.53
C LEU A 58 -1.45 10.91 -0.39
N HIS A 59 -2.48 10.12 -0.70
CA HIS A 59 -3.56 10.52 -1.62
C HIS A 59 -4.56 11.49 -1.00
N LEU A 60 -4.79 11.45 0.32
CA LEU A 60 -5.60 12.46 1.00
C LEU A 60 -4.90 13.82 1.06
N ARG A 61 -3.59 13.83 1.27
CA ARG A 61 -2.79 15.08 1.32
C ARG A 61 -2.73 15.77 -0.04
N ASP A 62 -2.58 15.00 -1.11
CA ASP A 62 -2.59 15.54 -2.48
C ASP A 62 -3.44 14.65 -3.41
N PRO A 63 -4.73 14.98 -3.58
CA PRO A 63 -5.65 14.22 -4.44
C PRO A 63 -5.33 14.29 -5.93
N ASN A 64 -4.39 15.14 -6.35
CA ASN A 64 -3.99 15.25 -7.76
C ASN A 64 -2.86 14.28 -8.11
N LEU A 65 -2.29 13.58 -7.14
CA LEU A 65 -1.28 12.57 -7.40
C LEU A 65 -1.82 11.48 -8.34
N GLY A 66 -0.95 11.11 -9.29
CA GLY A 66 -1.21 10.06 -10.25
C GLY A 66 -1.27 8.67 -9.61
N VAL A 67 -1.70 7.69 -10.40
CA VAL A 67 -1.80 6.29 -9.97
C VAL A 67 -0.44 5.71 -9.52
N SER A 68 0.67 6.10 -10.15
CA SER A 68 2.00 5.58 -9.78
C SER A 68 2.47 6.02 -8.39
N ALA A 69 1.89 7.08 -7.81
CA ALA A 69 2.40 7.70 -6.60
C ALA A 69 2.46 6.73 -5.40
N SER A 70 1.48 5.84 -5.28
CA SER A 70 1.49 4.78 -4.25
C SER A 70 2.70 3.86 -4.41
N HIS A 71 2.91 3.35 -5.62
CA HIS A 71 4.05 2.49 -5.96
C HIS A 71 5.38 3.20 -5.76
N ASP A 72 5.52 4.43 -6.26
CA ASP A 72 6.76 5.20 -6.20
C ASP A 72 7.15 5.50 -4.74
N ALA A 73 6.16 5.80 -3.88
CA ALA A 73 6.38 6.00 -2.46
C ALA A 73 6.75 4.69 -1.75
N TRP A 74 6.03 3.59 -2.03
CA TRP A 74 6.33 2.27 -1.49
C TRP A 74 7.74 1.81 -1.88
N MET A 75 8.10 1.94 -3.15
CA MET A 75 9.41 1.53 -3.67
C MET A 75 10.53 2.35 -3.03
N ARG A 76 10.35 3.68 -2.90
CA ARG A 76 11.33 4.54 -2.21
C ARG A 76 11.55 4.08 -0.77
N GLU A 77 10.49 3.85 0.00
CA GLU A 77 10.62 3.38 1.38
C GLU A 77 11.33 2.01 1.45
N LYS A 78 11.04 1.11 0.51
CA LYS A 78 11.73 -0.18 0.43
C LYS A 78 13.23 0.01 0.17
N LEU A 79 13.60 0.82 -0.81
CA LEU A 79 15.00 1.14 -1.11
C LEU A 79 15.71 1.77 0.11
N ASP A 80 15.08 2.74 0.76
CA ASP A 80 15.62 3.43 1.95
C ASP A 80 15.83 2.48 3.13
N THR A 81 15.03 1.39 3.21
CA THR A 81 15.15 0.35 4.24
C THR A 81 16.03 -0.83 3.82
N GLY A 82 16.77 -0.67 2.71
CA GLY A 82 17.76 -1.61 2.21
C GLY A 82 17.18 -2.78 1.42
N TRP A 83 15.95 -2.67 0.92
CA TRP A 83 15.44 -3.64 -0.05
C TRP A 83 16.00 -3.37 -1.44
N THR A 84 16.13 -4.44 -2.22
CA THR A 84 16.63 -4.40 -3.59
C THR A 84 15.74 -5.23 -4.52
N TYR A 85 15.92 -5.04 -5.82
CA TYR A 85 15.28 -5.92 -6.80
C TYR A 85 15.77 -7.36 -6.64
N GLY A 86 14.84 -8.32 -6.71
CA GLY A 86 15.14 -9.73 -6.92
C GLY A 86 13.95 -10.43 -7.56
N PRO A 87 14.16 -11.57 -8.25
CA PRO A 87 13.12 -12.21 -9.06
C PRO A 87 11.95 -12.78 -8.25
N LEU A 88 12.17 -13.02 -6.95
CA LEU A 88 11.19 -13.49 -6.00
C LEU A 88 11.27 -12.66 -4.73
N LYS A 89 10.17 -12.59 -3.98
CA LYS A 89 10.16 -11.91 -2.68
C LYS A 89 10.96 -12.74 -1.67
N ASP A 90 12.03 -12.17 -1.13
CA ASP A 90 12.82 -12.78 -0.07
C ASP A 90 12.98 -11.76 1.09
N PRO A 91 12.23 -11.92 2.19
CA PRO A 91 12.33 -11.01 3.34
C PRO A 91 13.68 -11.05 4.06
N VAL A 92 14.43 -12.15 3.98
CA VAL A 92 15.73 -12.30 4.64
C VAL A 92 16.80 -11.54 3.86
N LYS A 93 16.81 -11.68 2.54
CA LYS A 93 17.70 -10.92 1.64
C LYS A 93 17.22 -9.49 1.35
N LYS A 94 15.98 -9.19 1.74
CA LYS A 94 15.26 -7.95 1.41
C LYS A 94 15.14 -7.74 -0.11
N GLU A 95 14.70 -8.77 -0.82
CA GLU A 95 14.47 -8.71 -2.26
C GLU A 95 12.97 -8.66 -2.57
N HIS A 96 12.57 -7.87 -3.58
CA HIS A 96 11.19 -7.85 -4.07
C HIS A 96 11.12 -7.66 -5.60
N PRO A 97 10.29 -8.44 -6.32
CA PRO A 97 10.21 -8.36 -7.80
C PRO A 97 9.59 -7.06 -8.31
N CYS A 98 8.90 -6.34 -7.44
CA CYS A 98 8.25 -5.07 -7.76
C CYS A 98 9.15 -3.85 -7.54
N ILE A 99 10.41 -4.00 -7.11
CA ILE A 99 11.36 -2.87 -7.03
C ILE A 99 11.89 -2.59 -8.44
N VAL A 100 11.01 -2.02 -9.25
CA VAL A 100 11.21 -1.62 -10.64
C VAL A 100 10.42 -0.33 -10.92
N PRO A 101 10.81 0.48 -11.92
CA PRO A 101 10.02 1.64 -12.33
C PRO A 101 8.57 1.27 -12.62
N TYR A 102 7.63 2.18 -12.33
CA TYR A 102 6.19 1.91 -12.52
C TYR A 102 5.86 1.46 -13.94
N ALA A 103 6.56 1.98 -14.96
CA ALA A 103 6.37 1.59 -16.35
C ALA A 103 6.59 0.08 -16.59
N ASP A 104 7.53 -0.52 -15.87
CA ASP A 104 7.95 -1.92 -16.00
C ASP A 104 7.16 -2.87 -15.10
N LEU A 105 6.28 -2.32 -14.25
CA LEU A 105 5.46 -3.11 -13.34
C LEU A 105 4.44 -3.97 -14.11
N PRO A 106 4.24 -5.25 -13.74
CA PRO A 106 3.21 -6.09 -14.34
C PRO A 106 1.81 -5.47 -14.20
N ALA A 107 0.92 -5.77 -15.15
CA ALA A 107 -0.41 -5.16 -15.21
C ALA A 107 -1.23 -5.45 -13.94
N GLU A 108 -1.12 -6.66 -13.42
CA GLU A 108 -1.74 -7.12 -12.17
C GLU A 108 -1.22 -6.38 -10.94
N GLN A 109 0.04 -5.95 -10.93
CA GLN A 109 0.57 -5.13 -9.84
C GLN A 109 0.12 -3.68 -9.97
N LYS A 110 0.09 -3.13 -11.19
CA LYS A 110 -0.46 -1.78 -11.47
C LYS A 110 -1.93 -1.67 -11.06
N ALA A 111 -2.71 -2.73 -11.28
CA ALA A 111 -4.13 -2.76 -10.92
C ALA A 111 -4.36 -2.51 -9.42
N LYS A 112 -3.47 -2.98 -8.55
CA LYS A 112 -3.54 -2.72 -7.10
C LYS A 112 -3.44 -1.23 -6.79
N ASP A 113 -2.60 -0.48 -7.52
CA ASP A 113 -2.49 0.98 -7.33
C ASP A 113 -3.76 1.71 -7.81
N PHE A 114 -4.33 1.30 -8.95
CA PHE A 114 -5.60 1.84 -9.44
C PHE A 114 -6.74 1.60 -8.45
N ILE A 115 -6.86 0.37 -7.96
CA ILE A 115 -7.91 -0.04 -7.01
C ILE A 115 -7.74 0.71 -5.69
N PHE A 116 -6.53 0.69 -5.12
CA PHE A 116 -6.23 1.37 -3.86
C PHE A 116 -6.57 2.86 -3.92
N ARG A 117 -6.04 3.56 -4.93
CA ARG A 117 -6.31 5.00 -5.13
C ARG A 117 -7.80 5.25 -5.36
N GLY A 118 -8.46 4.40 -6.14
CA GLY A 118 -9.89 4.48 -6.41
C GLY A 118 -10.73 4.42 -5.13
N VAL A 119 -10.43 3.46 -4.24
CA VAL A 119 -11.10 3.33 -2.93
C VAL A 119 -10.87 4.57 -2.07
N VAL A 120 -9.62 5.01 -1.94
CA VAL A 120 -9.28 6.21 -1.13
C VAL A 120 -10.08 7.43 -1.59
N HIS A 121 -10.06 7.71 -2.89
CA HIS A 121 -10.71 8.91 -3.44
C HIS A 121 -12.23 8.80 -3.41
N ALA A 122 -12.79 7.60 -3.62
CA ALA A 122 -14.23 7.39 -3.55
C ALA A 122 -14.75 7.65 -2.14
N ILE A 123 -14.13 7.08 -1.11
CA ILE A 123 -14.55 7.28 0.28
C ILE A 123 -14.32 8.74 0.70
N ALA A 124 -13.15 9.31 0.40
CA ALA A 124 -12.83 10.70 0.75
C ALA A 124 -13.85 11.69 0.17
N ARG A 125 -14.25 11.49 -1.09
CA ARG A 125 -15.29 12.32 -1.75
C ARG A 125 -16.64 12.21 -1.05
N GLU A 126 -17.07 11.01 -0.67
CA GLU A 126 -18.38 10.82 -0.03
C GLU A 126 -18.40 11.34 1.43
N GLN A 127 -17.26 11.39 2.11
CA GLN A 127 -17.15 11.96 3.46
C GLN A 127 -17.07 13.50 3.47
N ALA A 128 -16.81 14.13 2.32
CA ALA A 128 -16.74 15.58 2.19
C ALA A 128 -18.07 16.24 1.78
N ARG A 129 -19.14 15.46 1.61
CA ARG A 129 -20.50 15.94 1.30
C ARG A 129 -21.23 16.39 2.57
#